data_AF-X1BEX3-F1
#
_entry.id   AF-X1BEX3-F1
#
_cell.length_a   1.000
_cell.length_b   1.000
_cell.length_c   1.000
_cell.angle_alpha   90.00
_cell.angle_beta   90.00
_cell.angle_gamma   90.00
#
_symmetry.space_group_name_H-M   'P 1'
#
loop_
_entity.id
_entity.type
_entity.pdbx_description
1 polymer ?
#
loop_
_entity_poly.entity_id
_entity_poly.type
_entity_poly.pdbx_seq_one_letter_code
_entity_poly.pdbx_strand_id
1 'polypeptide(L)'
;MNLFINTKFLKLQKPQFVNNLYNFFKQCYERFAQKFEIYLSAKKLLLVVLTGIFILGLLIYLFSENLLISTIFSPFGIFIFVPINDLLKRKRRNLIENQILEFLSLLNITLRAGLTIRNGLEICSKKIKSPLGEELKKVINEINIDIDISKSLHNMASRIKIPEIDLIVSAIEITGRVGGDVTEIFSSLINIIRERQNLKEEIRVFTTQSRLSGNIISFLPLGYFVLFYIFESEHVKLVFSKTLGVTIVLTGLLLNLIGYLIIRGITKPGINYSRYKERENNKILKKFQSLFKEIIEILKRHKLIRLFFKSKNFKNFLIFYNDSYKNFDEDLLEKIISMKIVFVVLAIIISIIYSNSIKSFTLFLVVISILFFFIPDFYIRKKVVRESVLIDRDLPNVIDELNLSCKAGLNLRKALYLVTNNTVGLLGKELRNLVRNLKLGKPKQEAFNELIGRTESSELKSFISALIQGEIFGVPVSEILENQAKDCRLRVHKREEQRARKIPILILFPLIFFTLFSITFICFPLSYNY
;
A
#
# COMPACT_ATOMS: atom_id res chain seq x y z
N MET A 1 -31.59 66.00 29.08
CA MET A 1 -32.23 65.98 27.74
C MET A 1 -31.53 64.88 26.94
N ASN A 2 -31.75 63.61 27.29
CA ASN A 2 -32.75 62.76 26.66
C ASN A 2 -32.75 62.92 25.13
N LEU A 3 -32.23 61.93 24.39
CA LEU A 3 -32.95 61.19 23.34
C LEU A 3 -31.98 60.48 22.38
N PHE A 4 -32.11 59.15 22.32
CA PHE A 4 -31.84 58.27 21.18
C PHE A 4 -30.44 58.18 20.57
N ILE A 5 -29.58 57.33 21.15
CA ILE A 5 -28.85 56.32 20.33
C ILE A 5 -28.99 54.96 21.02
N ASN A 6 -30.19 54.42 20.82
CA ASN A 6 -30.60 53.02 20.85
C ASN A 6 -29.51 51.99 21.21
N THR A 7 -29.60 51.47 22.42
CA THR A 7 -28.92 50.29 22.98
C THR A 7 -29.38 48.97 22.33
N LYS A 8 -29.61 48.98 21.01
CA LYS A 8 -30.10 47.82 20.22
C LYS A 8 -29.02 47.19 19.34
N PHE A 9 -27.83 47.78 19.22
CA PHE A 9 -26.73 47.27 18.38
C PHE A 9 -25.75 46.31 19.08
N LEU A 10 -25.82 46.17 20.41
CA LEU A 10 -24.92 45.29 21.19
C LEU A 10 -25.49 43.89 21.50
N LYS A 11 -26.60 43.52 20.86
CA LYS A 11 -27.09 42.13 20.80
C LYS A 11 -27.12 41.66 19.35
N LEU A 12 -25.96 41.57 18.71
CA LEU A 12 -25.81 40.71 17.53
C LEU A 12 -25.92 39.26 18.01
N GLN A 13 -27.17 38.78 18.13
CA GLN A 13 -27.48 37.36 17.95
C GLN A 13 -26.63 36.88 16.78
N LYS A 14 -25.85 35.80 16.96
CA LYS A 14 -25.14 35.16 15.84
C LYS A 14 -26.13 35.11 14.67
N PRO A 15 -25.85 35.81 13.56
CA PRO A 15 -26.87 36.00 12.53
C PRO A 15 -27.40 34.62 12.15
N GLN A 16 -28.71 34.48 12.03
CA GLN A 16 -29.37 33.22 11.67
C GLN A 16 -28.69 32.58 10.45
N PHE A 17 -28.17 33.42 9.54
CA PHE A 17 -27.29 33.07 8.45
C PHE A 17 -26.04 32.26 8.84
N VAL A 18 -25.28 32.66 9.87
CA VAL A 18 -24.07 31.95 10.33
C VAL A 18 -24.42 30.56 10.88
N ASN A 19 -25.52 30.43 11.61
CA ASN A 19 -26.00 29.13 12.08
C ASN A 19 -26.51 28.25 10.94
N ASN A 20 -27.22 28.83 9.97
CA ASN A 20 -27.70 28.12 8.77
C ASN A 20 -26.53 27.65 7.90
N LEU A 21 -25.53 28.52 7.70
CA LEU A 21 -24.31 28.19 6.97
C LEU A 21 -23.53 27.08 7.69
N TYR A 22 -23.36 27.19 9.01
CA TYR A 22 -22.73 26.15 9.83
C TYR A 22 -23.48 24.82 9.73
N ASN A 23 -24.81 24.81 9.81
CA ASN A 23 -25.62 23.60 9.70
C ASN A 23 -25.56 22.99 8.29
N PHE A 24 -25.57 23.80 7.24
CA PHE A 24 -25.37 23.37 5.86
C PHE A 24 -23.98 22.73 5.68
N PHE A 25 -22.92 23.42 6.10
CA PHE A 25 -21.56 22.87 6.08
C PHE A 25 -21.43 21.62 6.93
N LYS A 26 -22.11 21.54 8.08
CA LYS A 26 -22.13 20.35 8.94
C LYS A 26 -22.80 19.17 8.24
N GLN A 27 -23.95 19.36 7.59
CA GLN A 27 -24.62 18.32 6.80
C GLN A 27 -23.77 17.87 5.61
N CYS A 28 -23.20 18.81 4.86
CA CYS A 28 -22.27 18.49 3.77
C CYS A 28 -21.06 17.72 4.31
N TYR A 29 -20.47 18.18 5.41
CA TYR A 29 -19.35 17.53 6.08
C TYR A 29 -19.72 16.12 6.54
N GLU A 30 -20.87 15.89 7.16
CA GLU A 30 -21.27 14.55 7.63
C GLU A 30 -21.40 13.56 6.46
N ARG A 31 -22.03 13.99 5.35
CA ARG A 31 -22.13 13.20 4.12
C ARG A 31 -20.76 12.94 3.49
N PHE A 32 -19.89 13.94 3.45
CA PHE A 32 -18.52 13.80 2.92
C PHE A 32 -17.63 12.95 3.84
N ALA A 33 -17.77 13.11 5.15
CA ALA A 33 -16.97 12.43 6.17
C ALA A 33 -17.27 10.94 6.24
N GLN A 34 -18.54 10.55 6.10
CA GLN A 34 -18.91 9.14 5.97
C GLN A 34 -18.36 8.52 4.69
N LYS A 35 -18.40 9.24 3.55
CA LYS A 35 -17.94 8.72 2.27
C LYS A 35 -16.42 8.64 2.13
N PHE A 36 -15.68 9.55 2.76
CA PHE A 36 -14.21 9.66 2.65
C PHE A 36 -13.45 9.28 3.94
N GLU A 37 -14.15 8.77 4.96
CA GLU A 37 -13.62 8.44 6.30
C GLU A 37 -12.78 9.60 6.86
N ILE A 38 -13.39 10.79 7.01
CA ILE A 38 -12.67 12.00 7.42
C ILE A 38 -12.50 12.04 8.95
N TYR A 39 -11.26 12.24 9.42
CA TYR A 39 -10.92 12.20 10.85
C TYR A 39 -10.91 13.56 11.55
N LEU A 40 -10.96 14.67 10.82
CA LEU A 40 -10.99 16.01 11.41
C LEU A 40 -12.42 16.46 11.67
N SER A 41 -12.73 16.95 12.87
CA SER A 41 -13.99 17.67 13.13
C SER A 41 -14.26 18.73 12.04
N ALA A 42 -15.54 18.92 11.69
CA ALA A 42 -15.98 19.87 10.66
C ALA A 42 -15.29 21.24 10.73
N LYS A 43 -15.12 21.77 11.95
CA LYS A 43 -14.41 23.04 12.20
C LYS A 43 -12.94 22.99 11.78
N LYS A 44 -12.24 21.91 12.11
CA LYS A 44 -10.82 21.74 11.77
C LYS A 44 -10.63 21.51 10.27
N LEU A 45 -11.54 20.78 9.61
CA LEU A 45 -11.50 20.61 8.16
C LEU A 45 -11.66 21.94 7.43
N LEU A 46 -12.66 22.73 7.81
CA LEU A 46 -12.93 24.03 7.21
C LEU A 46 -11.71 24.96 7.37
N LEU A 47 -11.10 24.97 8.56
CA LEU A 47 -9.88 25.74 8.81
C LEU A 47 -8.72 25.29 7.92
N VAL A 48 -8.47 23.98 7.79
CA VAL A 48 -7.41 23.45 6.91
C VAL A 48 -7.65 23.87 5.45
N VAL A 49 -8.89 23.78 4.97
CA VAL A 49 -9.24 24.17 3.60
C VAL A 49 -9.03 25.67 3.37
N LEU A 50 -9.52 26.52 4.26
CA LEU A 50 -9.32 27.98 4.15
C LEU A 50 -7.84 28.35 4.20
N THR A 51 -7.07 27.75 5.10
CA THR A 51 -5.62 27.98 5.17
C THR A 51 -4.91 27.49 3.91
N GLY A 52 -5.33 26.37 3.33
CA GLY A 52 -4.76 25.85 2.08
C GLY A 52 -5.02 26.78 0.89
N ILE A 53 -6.24 27.29 0.76
CA ILE A 53 -6.62 28.27 -0.27
C ILE A 53 -5.82 29.56 -0.11
N PHE A 54 -5.70 30.06 1.13
CA PHE A 54 -4.97 31.29 1.43
C PHE A 54 -3.47 31.16 1.14
N ILE A 55 -2.82 30.08 1.62
CA ILE A 55 -1.39 29.83 1.41
C ILE A 55 -1.09 29.70 -0.08
N LEU A 56 -1.92 28.96 -0.82
CA LEU A 56 -1.70 28.73 -2.25
C LEU A 56 -1.92 30.03 -3.06
N GLY A 57 -2.95 30.81 -2.72
CA GLY A 57 -3.18 32.13 -3.31
C GLY A 57 -2.03 33.11 -3.03
N LEU A 58 -1.54 33.16 -1.78
CA LEU A 58 -0.43 34.01 -1.38
C LEU A 58 0.89 33.62 -2.08
N LEU A 59 1.18 32.32 -2.17
CA LEU A 59 2.35 31.83 -2.92
C LEU A 59 2.29 32.25 -4.39
N ILE A 60 1.15 32.05 -5.06
CA ILE A 60 1.01 32.42 -6.47
C ILE A 60 1.14 33.94 -6.66
N TYR A 61 0.61 34.74 -5.73
CA TYR A 61 0.77 36.19 -5.76
C TYR A 61 2.23 36.61 -5.61
N LEU A 62 2.98 36.04 -4.66
CA LEU A 62 4.39 36.35 -4.45
C LEU A 62 5.28 36.02 -5.67
N PHE A 63 4.91 35.02 -6.48
CA PHE A 63 5.68 34.63 -7.66
C PHE A 63 5.24 35.33 -8.96
N SER A 64 3.94 35.63 -9.10
CA SER A 64 3.39 36.16 -10.35
C SER A 64 3.15 37.66 -10.33
N GLU A 65 3.14 38.29 -9.15
CA GLU A 65 2.71 39.69 -8.91
C GLU A 65 1.32 40.04 -9.49
N ASN A 66 0.55 39.02 -9.89
CA ASN A 66 -0.70 39.15 -10.63
C ASN A 66 -1.89 38.66 -9.79
N LEU A 67 -2.72 39.60 -9.34
CA LEU A 67 -3.88 39.31 -8.48
C LEU A 67 -4.91 38.38 -9.16
N LEU A 68 -5.13 38.52 -10.46
CA LEU A 68 -6.06 37.70 -11.24
C LEU A 68 -5.64 36.22 -11.28
N ILE A 69 -4.35 35.97 -11.48
CA ILE A 69 -3.82 34.60 -11.51
C ILE A 69 -3.93 33.98 -10.11
N SER A 70 -3.61 34.73 -9.04
CA SER A 70 -3.73 34.21 -7.67
C SER A 70 -5.17 33.85 -7.27
N THR A 71 -6.16 34.63 -7.71
CA THR A 71 -7.57 34.39 -7.35
C THR A 71 -8.14 33.18 -8.07
N ILE A 72 -7.85 33.02 -9.37
CA ILE A 72 -8.29 31.88 -10.18
C ILE A 72 -7.72 30.55 -9.67
N PHE A 73 -6.46 30.54 -9.24
CA PHE A 73 -5.78 29.31 -8.82
C PHE A 73 -5.89 29.02 -7.32
N SER A 74 -6.24 29.99 -6.47
CA SER A 74 -6.42 29.78 -5.02
C SER A 74 -7.34 28.61 -4.62
N PRO A 75 -8.45 28.29 -5.34
CA PRO A 75 -9.32 27.18 -4.97
C PRO A 75 -8.63 25.80 -5.08
N PHE A 76 -7.54 25.68 -5.86
CA PHE A 76 -6.74 24.46 -5.89
C PHE A 76 -6.05 24.17 -4.54
N GLY A 77 -6.00 25.14 -3.62
CA GLY A 77 -5.58 24.93 -2.23
C GLY A 77 -6.44 23.91 -1.47
N ILE A 78 -7.64 23.56 -1.96
CA ILE A 78 -8.45 22.46 -1.39
C ILE A 78 -7.71 21.12 -1.47
N PHE A 79 -6.85 20.90 -2.47
CA PHE A 79 -6.11 19.64 -2.63
C PHE A 79 -5.09 19.38 -1.51
N ILE A 80 -4.70 20.39 -0.72
CA ILE A 80 -3.89 20.23 0.49
C ILE A 80 -4.58 19.35 1.54
N PHE A 81 -5.91 19.29 1.54
CA PHE A 81 -6.68 18.47 2.48
C PHE A 81 -6.41 16.96 2.30
N VAL A 82 -6.30 16.48 1.06
CA VAL A 82 -6.15 15.05 0.73
C VAL A 82 -4.94 14.41 1.43
N PRO A 83 -3.71 14.94 1.30
CA PRO A 83 -2.55 14.37 1.98
C PRO A 83 -2.65 14.51 3.51
N ILE A 84 -3.25 15.58 4.03
CA ILE A 84 -3.42 15.78 5.48
C ILE A 84 -4.36 14.72 6.07
N ASN A 85 -5.49 14.46 5.41
CA ASN A 85 -6.44 13.43 5.86
C ASN A 85 -5.81 12.03 5.83
N ASP A 86 -5.05 11.71 4.79
CA ASP A 86 -4.30 10.45 4.68
C ASP A 86 -3.22 10.32 5.76
N LEU A 87 -2.53 11.41 6.10
CA LEU A 87 -1.55 11.42 7.19
C LEU A 87 -2.22 11.19 8.55
N LEU A 88 -3.36 11.83 8.79
CA LEU A 88 -4.11 11.67 10.04
C LEU A 88 -4.71 10.27 10.18
N LYS A 89 -5.22 9.69 9.09
CA LYS A 89 -5.60 8.26 8.99
C LYS A 89 -4.47 7.35 9.46
N ARG A 90 -3.29 7.54 8.87
CA ARG A 90 -2.11 6.73 9.19
C ARG A 90 -1.65 6.94 10.63
N LYS A 91 -1.66 8.18 11.12
CA LYS A 91 -1.27 8.50 12.49
C LYS A 91 -2.23 7.85 13.49
N ARG A 92 -3.54 7.95 13.28
CA ARG A 92 -4.54 7.27 14.12
C ARG A 92 -4.34 5.76 14.10
N ARG A 93 -4.19 5.16 12.91
CA ARG A 93 -3.95 3.71 12.78
C ARG A 93 -2.70 3.28 13.55
N ASN A 94 -1.58 3.97 13.38
CA ASN A 94 -0.34 3.68 14.11
C ASN A 94 -0.51 3.83 15.63
N LEU A 95 -1.28 4.83 16.09
CA LEU A 95 -1.58 5.00 17.52
C LEU A 95 -2.40 3.81 18.04
N ILE A 96 -3.42 3.35 17.30
CA ILE A 96 -4.19 2.16 17.65
C ILE A 96 -3.26 0.93 17.71
N GLU A 97 -2.45 0.69 16.67
CA GLU A 97 -1.51 -0.45 16.62
C GLU A 97 -0.58 -0.50 17.84
N ASN A 98 -0.12 0.66 18.32
CA ASN A 98 0.71 0.75 19.52
C ASN A 98 -0.10 0.54 20.82
N GLN A 99 -1.36 0.98 20.86
CA GLN A 99 -2.26 0.82 22.01
C GLN A 99 -2.80 -0.61 22.17
N ILE A 100 -2.75 -1.45 21.13
CA ILE A 100 -3.24 -2.84 21.20
C ILE A 100 -2.48 -3.66 22.25
N LEU A 101 -1.17 -3.48 22.37
CA LEU A 101 -0.38 -4.23 23.36
C LEU A 101 -0.78 -3.85 24.79
N GLU A 102 -0.98 -2.56 25.04
CA GLU A 102 -1.48 -2.03 26.32
C GLU A 102 -2.88 -2.57 26.62
N PHE A 103 -3.77 -2.55 25.63
CA PHE A 103 -5.12 -3.12 25.72
C PHE A 103 -5.09 -4.59 26.11
N LEU A 104 -4.34 -5.41 25.38
CA LEU A 104 -4.28 -6.85 25.61
C LEU A 104 -3.64 -7.18 26.96
N SER A 105 -2.59 -6.45 27.34
CA SER A 105 -1.95 -6.65 28.63
C SER A 105 -2.92 -6.34 29.77
N LEU A 106 -3.64 -5.22 29.69
CA LEU A 106 -4.62 -4.83 30.70
C LEU A 106 -5.80 -5.82 30.76
N LEU A 107 -6.33 -6.22 29.60
CA LEU A 107 -7.42 -7.19 29.53
C LEU A 107 -6.97 -8.54 30.10
N ASN A 108 -5.78 -9.03 29.75
CA ASN A 108 -5.23 -10.27 30.28
C ASN A 108 -5.08 -10.21 31.81
N ILE A 109 -4.58 -9.09 32.37
CA ILE A 109 -4.51 -8.88 33.82
C ILE A 109 -5.90 -8.96 34.47
N THR A 110 -6.92 -8.33 33.88
CA THR A 110 -8.29 -8.37 34.43
C THR A 110 -8.89 -9.77 34.41
N LEU A 111 -8.66 -10.52 33.34
CA LEU A 111 -9.15 -11.90 33.19
C LEU A 111 -8.44 -12.85 34.16
N ARG A 112 -7.12 -12.71 34.34
CA ARG A 112 -6.35 -13.47 35.33
C ARG A 112 -6.77 -13.17 36.78
N ALA A 113 -7.31 -11.97 37.03
CA ALA A 113 -7.90 -11.62 38.32
C ALA A 113 -9.31 -12.20 38.53
N GLY A 114 -9.83 -13.00 37.59
CA GLY A 114 -11.13 -13.65 37.67
C GLY A 114 -12.31 -12.79 37.18
N LEU A 115 -12.05 -11.63 36.58
CA LEU A 115 -13.11 -10.79 36.02
C LEU A 115 -13.63 -11.37 34.69
N THR A 116 -14.90 -11.10 34.38
CA THR A 116 -15.50 -11.46 33.09
C THR A 116 -14.93 -10.60 31.95
N ILE A 117 -15.03 -11.08 30.71
CA ILE A 117 -14.62 -10.34 29.51
C ILE A 117 -15.34 -8.98 29.43
N ARG A 118 -16.62 -8.91 29.80
CA ARG A 118 -17.39 -7.66 29.84
C ARG A 118 -16.75 -6.64 30.80
N ASN A 119 -16.48 -7.04 32.04
CA ASN A 119 -15.89 -6.16 33.06
C ASN A 119 -14.46 -5.75 32.68
N GLY A 120 -13.68 -6.68 32.12
CA GLY A 120 -12.35 -6.40 31.59
C GLY A 120 -12.37 -5.36 30.47
N LEU A 121 -13.27 -5.51 29.50
CA LEU A 121 -13.48 -4.52 28.43
C LEU A 121 -13.92 -3.16 28.98
N GLU A 122 -14.75 -3.14 30.04
CA GLU A 122 -15.17 -1.88 30.67
C GLU A 122 -13.99 -1.14 31.31
N ILE A 123 -13.13 -1.85 32.06
CA ILE A 123 -11.90 -1.28 32.64
C ILE A 123 -10.98 -0.76 31.54
N CYS A 124 -10.78 -1.55 30.48
CA CYS A 124 -9.99 -1.16 29.31
C CYS A 124 -10.53 0.12 28.66
N SER A 125 -11.86 0.24 28.49
CA SER A 125 -12.49 1.42 27.89
C SER A 125 -12.25 2.72 28.67
N LYS A 126 -12.05 2.62 30.00
CA LYS A 126 -11.80 3.75 30.89
C LYS A 126 -10.32 4.11 30.97
N LYS A 127 -9.42 3.11 30.98
CA LYS A 127 -7.97 3.32 31.16
C LYS A 127 -7.20 3.59 29.86
N ILE A 128 -7.60 2.99 28.74
CA ILE A 128 -6.87 3.13 27.48
C ILE A 128 -7.18 4.48 26.86
N LYS A 129 -6.13 5.17 26.41
CA LYS A 129 -6.26 6.51 25.80
C LYS A 129 -6.94 6.43 24.43
N SER A 130 -7.52 7.56 23.99
CA SER A 130 -7.97 7.73 22.59
C SER A 130 -6.78 7.54 21.63
N PRO A 131 -6.94 6.95 20.44
CA PRO A 131 -8.19 6.54 19.77
C PRO A 131 -8.77 5.16 20.11
N LEU A 132 -8.00 4.19 20.61
CA LEU A 132 -8.52 2.84 20.87
C LEU A 132 -9.54 2.83 22.01
N GLY A 133 -9.30 3.59 23.08
CA GLY A 133 -10.24 3.73 24.20
C GLY A 133 -11.62 4.24 23.78
N GLU A 134 -11.70 5.13 22.78
CA GLU A 134 -12.99 5.60 22.25
C GLU A 134 -13.75 4.50 21.49
N GLU A 135 -13.05 3.66 20.75
CA GLU A 135 -13.69 2.51 20.08
C GLU A 135 -14.16 1.47 21.10
N LEU A 136 -13.38 1.22 22.16
CA LEU A 136 -13.78 0.35 23.26
C LEU A 136 -15.00 0.90 24.02
N LYS A 137 -15.09 2.22 24.24
CA LYS A 137 -16.28 2.85 24.81
C LYS A 137 -17.52 2.63 23.94
N LYS A 138 -17.39 2.69 22.61
CA LYS A 138 -18.49 2.34 21.70
C LYS A 138 -18.92 0.88 21.87
N VAL A 139 -17.98 -0.05 21.98
CA VAL A 139 -18.28 -1.47 22.25
C VAL A 139 -19.05 -1.62 23.56
N ILE A 140 -18.62 -0.97 24.64
CA ILE A 140 -19.34 -1.02 25.93
C ILE A 140 -20.74 -0.40 25.83
N ASN A 141 -20.89 0.70 25.11
CA ASN A 141 -22.20 1.31 24.88
C ASN A 141 -23.12 0.41 24.06
N GLU A 142 -22.60 -0.28 23.03
CA GLU A 142 -23.35 -1.28 22.27
C GLU A 142 -23.82 -2.43 23.18
N ILE A 143 -22.93 -2.96 24.03
CA ILE A 143 -23.24 -4.03 25.00
C ILE A 143 -24.28 -3.59 26.04
N ASN A 144 -24.24 -2.33 26.50
CA ASN A 144 -25.18 -1.80 27.48
C ASN A 144 -26.61 -1.60 26.91
N ILE A 145 -26.75 -1.62 25.58
CA ILE A 145 -28.04 -1.60 24.88
C ILE A 145 -28.32 -3.02 24.33
N ASP A 146 -27.84 -4.05 25.03
CA ASP A 146 -28.05 -5.48 24.77
C ASP A 146 -27.63 -5.96 23.36
N ILE A 147 -26.69 -5.28 22.71
CA ILE A 147 -26.02 -5.82 21.53
C ILE A 147 -25.01 -6.87 22.00
N ASP A 148 -25.07 -8.05 21.39
CA ASP A 148 -24.16 -9.15 21.67
C ASP A 148 -22.67 -8.72 21.62
N ILE A 149 -21.85 -9.28 22.53
CA ILE A 149 -20.43 -8.91 22.68
C ILE A 149 -19.66 -9.24 21.41
N SER A 150 -19.87 -10.41 20.81
CA SER A 150 -19.20 -10.81 19.56
C SER A 150 -19.58 -9.87 18.43
N LYS A 151 -20.87 -9.52 18.31
CA LYS A 151 -21.34 -8.56 17.31
C LYS A 151 -20.74 -7.16 17.52
N SER A 152 -20.67 -6.69 18.76
CA SER A 152 -20.11 -5.37 19.10
C SER A 152 -18.60 -5.29 18.80
N LEU A 153 -17.87 -6.37 19.11
CA LEU A 153 -16.46 -6.50 18.77
C LEU A 153 -16.24 -6.58 17.25
N HIS A 154 -17.09 -7.31 16.53
CA HIS A 154 -17.05 -7.36 15.06
C HIS A 154 -17.32 -5.99 14.43
N ASN A 155 -18.27 -5.22 14.98
CA ASN A 155 -18.51 -3.84 14.58
C ASN A 155 -17.26 -2.99 14.78
N MET A 156 -16.57 -3.11 15.92
CA MET A 156 -15.29 -2.43 16.17
C MET A 156 -14.22 -2.85 15.15
N ALA A 157 -14.05 -4.14 14.90
CA ALA A 157 -13.09 -4.67 13.93
C ALA A 157 -13.33 -4.12 12.52
N SER A 158 -14.58 -4.12 12.06
CA SER A 158 -14.98 -3.59 10.75
C SER A 158 -14.74 -2.07 10.61
N ARG A 159 -14.81 -1.31 11.71
CA ARG A 159 -14.50 0.13 11.75
C ARG A 159 -13.00 0.41 11.77
N ILE A 160 -12.24 -0.35 12.54
CA ILE A 160 -10.80 -0.13 12.75
C ILE A 160 -9.97 -0.68 11.58
N LYS A 161 -10.34 -1.85 11.03
CA LYS A 161 -9.69 -2.53 9.89
C LYS A 161 -8.18 -2.74 10.10
N ILE A 162 -7.81 -3.27 11.27
CA ILE A 162 -6.43 -3.61 11.63
C ILE A 162 -6.37 -5.12 11.91
N PRO A 163 -5.42 -5.87 11.30
CA PRO A 163 -5.34 -7.33 11.44
C PRO A 163 -5.26 -7.81 12.89
N GLU A 164 -4.54 -7.09 13.74
CA GLU A 164 -4.41 -7.42 15.15
C GLU A 164 -5.75 -7.34 15.90
N ILE A 165 -6.67 -6.44 15.51
CA ILE A 165 -8.01 -6.40 16.09
C ILE A 165 -8.82 -7.62 15.65
N ASP A 166 -8.75 -7.99 14.36
CA ASP A 166 -9.45 -9.18 13.84
C ASP A 166 -9.01 -10.45 14.58
N LEU A 167 -7.71 -10.60 14.85
CA LEU A 167 -7.18 -11.72 15.65
C LEU A 167 -7.75 -11.76 17.08
N ILE A 168 -7.89 -10.60 17.73
CA ILE A 168 -8.43 -10.51 19.09
C ILE A 168 -9.90 -10.89 19.11
N VAL A 169 -10.69 -10.39 18.15
CA VAL A 169 -12.11 -10.72 18.03
C VAL A 169 -12.29 -12.21 17.76
N SER A 170 -11.54 -12.78 16.81
CA SER A 170 -11.55 -14.22 16.53
C SER A 170 -11.21 -15.04 17.78
N ALA A 171 -10.18 -14.66 18.54
CA ALA A 171 -9.80 -15.36 19.77
C ALA A 171 -10.91 -15.34 20.83
N ILE A 172 -11.56 -14.19 21.05
CA ILE A 172 -12.68 -14.05 21.99
C ILE A 172 -13.88 -14.90 21.54
N GLU A 173 -14.20 -14.89 20.24
CA GLU A 173 -15.33 -15.68 19.71
C GLU A 173 -15.10 -17.19 19.81
N ILE A 174 -13.89 -17.66 19.50
CA ILE A 174 -13.57 -19.08 19.55
C ILE A 174 -13.58 -19.59 21.00
N THR A 175 -12.95 -18.85 21.92
CA THR A 175 -12.92 -19.22 23.35
C THR A 175 -14.31 -19.26 23.96
N GLY A 176 -15.19 -18.32 23.60
CA GLY A 176 -16.58 -18.32 24.07
C GLY A 176 -17.41 -19.51 23.61
N ARG A 177 -17.06 -20.14 22.47
CA ARG A 177 -17.80 -21.29 21.90
C ARG A 177 -17.24 -22.65 22.30
N VAL A 178 -15.92 -22.76 22.34
CA VAL A 178 -15.21 -24.05 22.49
C VAL A 178 -14.85 -24.30 23.96
N GLY A 179 -14.72 -23.25 24.77
CA GLY A 179 -14.17 -23.34 26.12
C GLY A 179 -12.66 -23.53 26.07
N GLY A 180 -11.90 -22.56 26.56
CA GLY A 180 -10.44 -22.58 26.60
C GLY A 180 -9.91 -21.48 27.50
N ASP A 181 -8.63 -21.57 27.91
CA ASP A 181 -8.03 -20.53 28.74
C ASP A 181 -7.78 -19.27 27.91
N VAL A 182 -8.70 -18.31 28.06
CA VAL A 182 -8.63 -17.00 27.45
C VAL A 182 -7.29 -16.33 27.80
N THR A 183 -6.77 -16.53 29.01
CA THR A 183 -5.53 -15.89 29.44
C THR A 183 -4.30 -16.44 28.70
N GLU A 184 -4.28 -17.73 28.36
CA GLU A 184 -3.21 -18.35 27.58
C GLU A 184 -3.19 -17.83 26.12
N ILE A 185 -4.37 -17.73 25.50
CA ILE A 185 -4.51 -17.25 24.13
C ILE A 185 -4.16 -15.76 24.02
N PHE A 186 -4.59 -14.96 25.00
CA PHE A 186 -4.20 -13.56 25.08
C PHE A 186 -2.70 -13.39 25.33
N SER A 187 -2.09 -14.26 26.14
CA SER A 187 -0.64 -14.27 26.35
C SER A 187 0.12 -14.62 25.05
N SER A 188 -0.38 -15.58 24.28
CA SER A 188 0.14 -15.90 22.94
C SER A 188 0.01 -14.72 21.97
N LEU A 189 -1.15 -14.04 21.95
CA LEU A 189 -1.38 -12.82 21.15
C LEU A 189 -0.41 -11.69 21.52
N ILE A 190 -0.19 -11.45 22.82
CA ILE A 190 0.77 -10.45 23.31
C ILE A 190 2.17 -10.75 22.77
N ASN A 191 2.61 -12.02 22.81
CA ASN A 191 3.90 -12.44 22.29
C ASN A 191 4.01 -12.24 20.78
N ILE A 192 3.00 -12.64 20.00
CA ILE A 192 2.96 -12.46 18.54
C ILE A 192 3.05 -10.97 18.17
N ILE A 193 2.27 -10.11 18.84
CA ILE A 193 2.23 -8.68 18.55
C ILE A 193 3.55 -8.00 18.95
N ARG A 194 4.14 -8.37 20.10
CA ARG A 194 5.44 -7.86 20.53
C ARG A 194 6.54 -8.23 19.54
N GLU A 195 6.58 -9.49 19.08
CA GLU A 195 7.54 -9.93 18.05
C GLU A 195 7.38 -9.11 16.76
N ARG A 196 6.15 -8.91 16.29
CA ARG A 196 5.87 -8.06 15.11
C ARG A 196 6.31 -6.60 15.30
N GLN A 197 6.09 -6.03 16.47
CA GLN A 197 6.51 -4.65 16.77
C GLN A 197 8.04 -4.52 16.71
N ASN A 198 8.77 -5.43 17.34
CA ASN A 198 10.24 -5.44 17.32
C ASN A 198 10.78 -5.53 15.89
N LEU A 199 10.26 -6.48 15.08
CA LEU A 199 10.64 -6.64 13.67
C LEU A 199 10.32 -5.38 12.83
N LYS A 200 9.20 -4.70 13.11
CA LYS A 200 8.81 -3.47 12.41
C LYS A 200 9.70 -2.28 12.77
N GLU A 201 10.16 -2.21 14.02
CA GLU A 201 11.03 -1.15 14.51
C GLU A 201 12.43 -1.24 13.90
N GLU A 202 12.98 -2.44 13.79
CA GLU A 202 14.29 -2.67 13.17
C GLU A 202 14.32 -2.16 11.71
N ILE A 203 13.32 -2.54 10.89
CA ILE A 203 13.18 -2.04 9.51
C ILE A 203 12.97 -0.51 9.48
N ARG A 204 12.24 0.05 10.45
CA ARG A 204 12.00 1.49 10.53
C ARG A 204 13.31 2.25 10.73
N VAL A 205 14.20 1.78 11.59
CA VAL A 205 15.50 2.42 11.85
C VAL A 205 16.31 2.52 10.56
N PHE A 206 16.49 1.39 9.84
CA PHE A 206 17.21 1.37 8.56
C PHE A 206 16.62 2.33 7.52
N THR A 207 15.29 2.32 7.35
CA THR A 207 14.65 3.19 6.34
C THR A 207 14.64 4.66 6.75
N THR A 208 14.64 4.97 8.04
CA THR A 208 14.68 6.36 8.55
C THR A 208 16.03 6.99 8.24
N GLN A 209 17.12 6.26 8.46
CA GLN A 209 18.46 6.72 8.10
C GLN A 209 18.54 7.07 6.60
N SER A 210 18.07 6.17 5.73
CA SER A 210 18.09 6.40 4.27
C SER A 210 17.19 7.56 3.82
N ARG A 211 16.07 7.82 4.52
CA ARG A 211 15.20 8.96 4.23
C ARG A 211 15.83 10.28 4.60
N LEU A 212 16.49 10.33 5.76
CA LEU A 212 17.16 11.54 6.23
C LEU A 212 18.27 11.93 5.26
N SER A 213 19.14 10.99 4.90
CA SER A 213 20.21 11.25 3.93
C SER A 213 19.65 11.67 2.55
N GLY A 214 18.65 10.94 2.04
CA GLY A 214 18.00 11.28 0.77
C GLY A 214 17.33 12.66 0.77
N ASN A 215 16.66 13.05 1.85
CA ASN A 215 16.07 14.38 1.99
C ASN A 215 17.13 15.48 2.05
N ILE A 216 18.13 15.36 2.93
CA ILE A 216 19.21 16.35 3.10
C ILE A 216 19.88 16.63 1.74
N ILE A 217 20.23 15.57 1.00
CA ILE A 217 20.96 15.71 -0.25
C ILE A 217 20.07 16.25 -1.38
N SER A 218 18.78 15.91 -1.41
CA SER A 218 17.83 16.49 -2.39
C SER A 218 17.63 17.99 -2.20
N PHE A 219 17.76 18.50 -0.97
CA PHE A 219 17.69 19.93 -0.68
C PHE A 219 19.02 20.67 -0.88
N LEU A 220 20.14 19.95 -1.03
CA LEU A 220 21.47 20.54 -1.18
C LEU A 220 21.57 21.49 -2.39
N PRO A 221 21.05 21.18 -3.60
CA PRO A 221 21.09 22.12 -4.73
C PRO A 221 20.34 23.42 -4.47
N LEU A 222 19.23 23.36 -3.72
CA LEU A 222 18.49 24.56 -3.30
C LEU A 222 19.27 25.36 -2.27
N GLY A 223 19.90 24.70 -1.29
CA GLY A 223 20.79 25.34 -0.33
C GLY A 223 21.98 26.03 -1.02
N TYR A 224 22.58 25.36 -2.01
CA TYR A 224 23.66 25.93 -2.80
C TYR A 224 23.21 27.16 -3.60
N PHE A 225 22.04 27.11 -4.23
CA PHE A 225 21.45 28.24 -4.92
C PHE A 225 21.22 29.45 -3.99
N VAL A 226 20.69 29.21 -2.78
CA VAL A 226 20.51 30.27 -1.77
C VAL A 226 21.85 30.84 -1.31
N LEU A 227 22.85 30.00 -1.05
CA LEU A 227 24.19 30.45 -0.70
C LEU A 227 24.78 31.31 -1.82
N PHE A 228 24.68 30.88 -3.07
CA PHE A 228 25.13 31.66 -4.22
C PHE A 228 24.42 33.00 -4.35
N TYR A 229 23.11 33.06 -4.08
CA TYR A 229 22.36 34.31 -4.06
C TYR A 229 22.86 35.28 -2.98
N ILE A 230 23.28 34.78 -1.82
CA ILE A 230 23.81 35.60 -0.73
C ILE A 230 25.22 36.11 -1.06
N PHE A 231 26.10 35.26 -1.59
CA PHE A 231 27.50 35.61 -1.86
C PHE A 231 27.70 36.36 -3.19
N GLU A 232 26.95 36.02 -4.23
CA GLU A 232 27.10 36.57 -5.59
C GLU A 232 25.75 37.03 -6.15
N SER A 233 25.09 37.95 -5.44
CA SER A 233 23.75 38.41 -5.80
C SER A 233 23.66 39.05 -7.20
N GLU A 234 24.74 39.64 -7.70
CA GLU A 234 24.79 40.26 -9.04
C GLU A 234 24.75 39.22 -10.17
N HIS A 235 25.55 38.14 -10.07
CA HIS A 235 25.54 37.06 -11.06
C HIS A 235 24.19 36.35 -11.10
N VAL A 236 23.58 36.09 -9.94
CA VAL A 236 22.26 35.43 -9.90
C VAL A 236 21.19 36.27 -10.58
N LYS A 237 21.15 37.59 -10.31
CA LYS A 237 20.20 38.49 -10.98
C LYS A 237 20.40 38.53 -12.50
N LEU A 238 21.66 38.47 -12.96
CA LEU A 238 22.00 38.45 -14.38
C LEU A 238 21.49 37.17 -15.06
N VAL A 239 21.58 36.00 -14.41
CA VAL A 239 21.02 34.74 -14.91
C VAL A 239 19.51 34.81 -15.12
N PHE A 240 18.78 35.49 -14.23
CA PHE A 240 17.32 35.66 -14.37
C PHE A 240 16.93 36.69 -15.43
N SER A 241 17.83 37.59 -15.81
CA SER A 241 17.57 38.58 -16.87
C SER A 241 17.62 37.97 -18.28
N LYS A 242 18.37 36.88 -18.49
CA LYS A 242 18.53 36.22 -19.80
C LYS A 242 17.58 35.02 -19.91
N THR A 243 16.86 34.92 -21.03
CA THR A 243 15.96 33.79 -21.33
C THR A 243 16.67 32.43 -21.24
N LEU A 244 17.92 32.36 -21.73
CA LEU A 244 18.74 31.15 -21.64
C LEU A 244 19.06 30.77 -20.18
N GLY A 245 19.43 31.74 -19.34
CA GLY A 245 19.75 31.50 -17.93
C GLY A 245 18.56 30.91 -17.16
N VAL A 246 17.37 31.49 -17.36
CA VAL A 246 16.12 30.99 -16.78
C VAL A 246 15.82 29.55 -17.22
N THR A 247 15.99 29.23 -18.52
CA THR A 247 15.72 27.87 -19.02
C THR A 247 16.65 26.81 -18.42
N ILE A 248 17.93 27.13 -18.22
CA ILE A 248 18.91 26.18 -17.66
C ILE A 248 18.60 25.94 -16.17
N VAL A 249 18.31 26.99 -15.40
CA VAL A 249 17.93 26.87 -13.98
C VAL A 249 16.64 26.06 -13.82
N LEU A 250 15.61 26.34 -14.64
CA LEU A 250 14.37 25.56 -14.63
C LEU A 250 14.61 24.08 -14.96
N THR A 251 15.50 23.79 -15.90
CA THR A 251 15.87 22.42 -16.25
C THR A 251 16.57 21.72 -15.08
N GLY A 252 17.49 22.40 -14.40
CA GLY A 252 18.15 21.91 -13.19
C GLY A 252 17.18 21.63 -12.05
N LEU A 253 16.20 22.51 -11.81
CA LEU A 253 15.15 22.32 -10.80
C LEU A 253 14.21 21.15 -11.14
N LEU A 254 13.84 20.98 -12.42
CA LEU A 254 13.04 19.83 -12.87
C LEU A 254 13.79 18.51 -12.69
N LEU A 255 15.08 18.47 -13.03
CA LEU A 255 15.94 17.31 -12.79
C LEU A 255 16.04 16.98 -11.30
N ASN A 256 16.21 17.97 -10.44
CA ASN A 256 16.21 17.78 -8.99
C ASN A 256 14.86 17.22 -8.49
N LEU A 257 13.75 17.77 -8.98
CA LEU A 257 12.41 17.30 -8.62
C LEU A 257 12.20 15.83 -9.03
N ILE A 258 12.63 15.45 -10.23
CA ILE A 258 12.57 14.05 -10.70
C ILE A 258 13.44 13.16 -9.80
N GLY A 259 14.67 13.58 -9.50
CA GLY A 259 15.56 12.88 -8.58
C GLY A 259 14.93 12.66 -7.20
N TYR A 260 14.40 13.72 -6.59
CA TYR A 260 13.69 13.67 -5.31
C TYR A 260 12.50 12.70 -5.34
N LEU A 261 11.69 12.73 -6.42
CA LEU A 261 10.54 11.83 -6.56
C LEU A 261 10.97 10.36 -6.66
N ILE A 262 12.07 10.08 -7.38
CA ILE A 262 12.64 8.73 -7.49
C ILE A 262 13.16 8.26 -6.12
N ILE A 263 13.96 9.08 -5.43
CA ILE A 263 14.50 8.77 -4.09
C ILE A 263 13.36 8.55 -3.08
N ARG A 264 12.33 9.40 -3.09
CA ARG A 264 11.13 9.25 -2.27
C ARG A 264 10.30 8.01 -2.66
N GLY A 265 10.43 7.53 -3.90
CA GLY A 265 9.88 6.27 -4.36
C GLY A 265 10.58 5.06 -3.75
N ILE A 266 11.92 5.08 -3.74
CA ILE A 266 12.79 3.99 -3.26
C ILE A 266 12.78 3.89 -1.72
N THR A 267 12.78 5.03 -1.02
CA THR A 267 12.84 5.12 0.46
C THR A 267 11.52 4.87 1.20
N LYS A 268 10.40 4.75 0.46
CA LYS A 268 9.10 4.43 1.08
C LYS A 268 9.21 3.04 1.74
N PRO A 269 8.91 2.94 3.05
CA PRO A 269 8.96 1.65 3.73
C PRO A 269 7.89 0.76 3.10
N GLY A 270 8.21 -0.51 2.87
CA GLY A 270 7.33 -1.60 2.46
C GLY A 270 6.11 -1.19 1.62
N ILE A 271 6.14 -1.51 0.33
CA ILE A 271 4.99 -1.58 -0.60
C ILE A 271 3.63 -1.26 0.05
N ASN A 272 3.13 -0.03 -0.12
CA ASN A 272 1.84 0.40 0.43
C ASN A 272 0.69 -0.33 -0.30
N TYR A 273 0.16 -1.42 0.28
CA TYR A 273 -0.80 -2.33 -0.39
C TYR A 273 -2.17 -1.75 -0.67
N SER A 274 -2.56 -0.66 0.00
CA SER A 274 -3.74 0.12 -0.40
C SER A 274 -3.65 0.56 -1.86
N ARG A 275 -2.44 0.84 -2.37
CA ARG A 275 -2.19 1.18 -3.78
C ARG A 275 -2.15 -0.02 -4.72
N TYR A 276 -2.06 -1.25 -4.22
CA TYR A 276 -2.03 -2.46 -5.07
C TYR A 276 -3.44 -2.90 -5.46
N LYS A 277 -4.38 -2.85 -4.50
CA LYS A 277 -5.82 -3.00 -4.78
C LYS A 277 -6.33 -1.91 -5.75
N GLU A 278 -5.75 -0.71 -5.70
CA GLU A 278 -6.00 0.37 -6.67
C GLU A 278 -5.31 0.16 -8.03
N ARG A 279 -4.09 -0.40 -8.07
CA ARG A 279 -3.39 -0.68 -9.35
C ARG A 279 -4.07 -1.76 -10.18
N GLU A 280 -4.68 -2.76 -9.54
CA GLU A 280 -5.54 -3.72 -10.22
C GLU A 280 -6.77 -3.03 -10.82
N ASN A 281 -7.21 -1.92 -10.22
CA ASN A 281 -8.29 -1.04 -10.69
C ASN A 281 -7.84 0.16 -11.52
N ASN A 282 -6.55 0.24 -11.92
CA ASN A 282 -6.11 1.32 -12.81
C ASN A 282 -6.87 1.22 -14.13
N LYS A 283 -7.81 2.15 -14.35
CA LYS A 283 -8.60 2.24 -15.59
C LYS A 283 -7.70 2.21 -16.83
N ILE A 284 -6.52 2.84 -16.74
CA ILE A 284 -5.52 2.86 -17.82
C ILE A 284 -4.95 1.47 -18.09
N LEU A 285 -4.59 0.71 -17.05
CA LEU A 285 -4.05 -0.65 -17.22
C LEU A 285 -5.12 -1.62 -17.71
N LYS A 286 -6.36 -1.51 -17.19
CA LYS A 286 -7.51 -2.30 -17.69
C LYS A 286 -7.86 -1.97 -19.14
N LYS A 287 -7.85 -0.68 -19.52
CA LYS A 287 -8.10 -0.22 -20.89
C LYS A 287 -6.98 -0.65 -21.85
N PHE A 288 -5.73 -0.60 -21.40
CA PHE A 288 -4.59 -1.13 -22.16
C PHE A 288 -4.72 -2.66 -22.34
N GLN A 289 -5.07 -3.38 -21.28
CA GLN A 289 -5.31 -4.83 -21.35
C GLN A 289 -6.50 -5.22 -22.23
N SER A 290 -7.57 -4.42 -22.24
CA SER A 290 -8.74 -4.67 -23.10
C SER A 290 -8.41 -4.42 -24.57
N LEU A 291 -7.69 -3.35 -24.90
CA LEU A 291 -7.20 -3.10 -26.26
C LEU A 291 -6.32 -4.24 -26.76
N PHE A 292 -5.37 -4.72 -25.93
CA PHE A 292 -4.57 -5.90 -26.28
C PHE A 292 -5.43 -7.15 -26.47
N LYS A 293 -6.46 -7.35 -25.64
CA LYS A 293 -7.37 -8.51 -25.77
C LYS A 293 -8.15 -8.47 -27.10
N GLU A 294 -8.68 -7.30 -27.47
CA GLU A 294 -9.38 -7.10 -28.75
C GLU A 294 -8.46 -7.37 -29.95
N ILE A 295 -7.23 -6.83 -29.92
CA ILE A 295 -6.22 -7.08 -30.97
C ILE A 295 -5.87 -8.58 -31.06
N ILE A 296 -5.71 -9.26 -29.92
CA ILE A 296 -5.43 -10.71 -29.88
C ILE A 296 -6.63 -11.52 -30.42
N GLU A 297 -7.87 -11.14 -30.10
CA GLU A 297 -9.07 -11.79 -30.64
C GLU A 297 -9.20 -11.58 -32.15
N ILE A 298 -8.87 -10.39 -32.67
CA ILE A 298 -8.81 -10.11 -34.11
C ILE A 298 -7.74 -10.97 -34.79
N LEU A 299 -6.54 -11.06 -34.21
CA LEU A 299 -5.46 -11.92 -34.71
C LEU A 299 -5.89 -13.40 -34.74
N LYS A 300 -6.57 -13.88 -33.69
CA LYS A 300 -7.08 -15.27 -33.62
C LYS A 300 -8.17 -15.57 -34.67
N ARG A 301 -8.91 -14.56 -35.15
CA ARG A 301 -9.91 -14.73 -36.23
C ARG A 301 -9.28 -14.87 -37.61
N HIS A 302 -8.02 -14.47 -37.79
CA HIS A 302 -7.34 -14.57 -39.08
C HIS A 302 -6.97 -16.02 -39.42
N LYS A 303 -7.33 -16.47 -40.63
CA LYS A 303 -7.21 -17.88 -41.08
C LYS A 303 -5.79 -18.44 -40.95
N LEU A 304 -4.77 -17.68 -41.35
CA LEU A 304 -3.36 -18.08 -41.29
C LEU A 304 -2.86 -18.24 -39.84
N ILE A 305 -3.22 -17.31 -38.96
CA ILE A 305 -2.79 -17.30 -37.57
C ILE A 305 -3.47 -18.46 -36.82
N ARG A 306 -4.76 -18.69 -37.08
CA ARG A 306 -5.50 -19.83 -36.52
C ARG A 306 -4.90 -21.18 -36.93
N LEU A 307 -4.43 -21.31 -38.17
CA LEU A 307 -3.75 -22.52 -38.65
C LEU A 307 -2.37 -22.68 -38.01
N PHE A 308 -1.63 -21.58 -37.83
CA PHE A 308 -0.35 -21.57 -37.11
C PHE A 308 -0.49 -22.07 -35.66
N PHE A 309 -1.45 -21.52 -34.91
CA PHE A 309 -1.75 -21.95 -33.53
C PHE A 309 -2.22 -23.41 -33.45
N LYS A 310 -2.86 -23.95 -34.48
CA LYS A 310 -3.28 -25.36 -34.55
C LYS A 310 -2.19 -26.33 -35.04
N SER A 311 -1.05 -25.83 -35.51
CA SER A 311 -0.01 -26.68 -36.09
C SER A 311 0.65 -27.56 -35.02
N LYS A 312 1.01 -28.80 -35.39
CA LYS A 312 1.70 -29.75 -34.49
C LYS A 312 3.05 -29.19 -34.01
N ASN A 313 3.74 -28.45 -34.87
CA ASN A 313 5.01 -27.77 -34.54
C ASN A 313 4.81 -26.69 -33.48
N PHE A 314 3.71 -25.93 -33.54
CA PHE A 314 3.41 -24.90 -32.55
C PHE A 314 3.05 -25.50 -31.19
N LYS A 315 2.31 -26.61 -31.15
CA LYS A 315 2.06 -27.35 -29.90
C LYS A 315 3.33 -27.90 -29.26
N ASN A 316 4.24 -28.45 -30.07
CA ASN A 316 5.55 -28.91 -29.57
C ASN A 316 6.42 -27.74 -29.09
N PHE A 317 6.37 -26.60 -29.78
CA PHE A 317 7.04 -25.36 -29.35
C PHE A 317 6.47 -24.83 -28.02
N LEU A 318 5.15 -24.88 -27.84
CA LEU A 318 4.49 -24.51 -26.58
C LEU A 318 4.95 -25.40 -25.43
N ILE A 319 5.06 -26.72 -25.63
CA ILE A 319 5.55 -27.65 -24.60
C ILE A 319 7.01 -27.33 -24.23
N PHE A 320 7.88 -27.12 -25.22
CA PHE A 320 9.27 -26.70 -24.99
C PHE A 320 9.37 -25.35 -24.25
N TYR A 321 8.51 -24.39 -24.62
CA TYR A 321 8.45 -23.08 -23.97
C TYR A 321 7.87 -23.16 -22.54
N ASN A 322 6.92 -24.08 -22.30
CA ASN A 322 6.31 -24.32 -20.99
C ASN A 322 7.32 -24.93 -20.00
N ASP A 323 8.16 -25.87 -20.45
CA ASP A 323 9.23 -26.47 -19.64
C ASP A 323 10.26 -25.43 -19.18
N SER A 324 10.52 -24.40 -19.99
CA SER A 324 11.40 -23.29 -19.62
C SER A 324 10.82 -22.38 -18.53
N TYR A 325 9.52 -22.48 -18.24
CA TYR A 325 8.77 -21.55 -17.39
C TYR A 325 7.94 -22.21 -16.27
N LYS A 326 8.04 -23.53 -16.07
CA LYS A 326 7.41 -24.30 -14.96
C LYS A 326 5.88 -24.15 -14.88
N ASN A 327 5.15 -24.88 -15.73
CA ASN A 327 3.69 -25.12 -15.63
C ASN A 327 2.78 -23.87 -15.78
N PHE A 328 2.91 -23.13 -16.88
CA PHE A 328 1.90 -22.14 -17.23
C PHE A 328 0.72 -22.77 -18.00
N ASP A 329 -0.49 -22.25 -17.78
CA ASP A 329 -1.67 -22.58 -18.58
C ASP A 329 -1.41 -22.29 -20.08
N GLU A 330 -1.81 -23.19 -20.98
CA GLU A 330 -1.67 -23.04 -22.45
C GLU A 330 -2.22 -21.69 -22.94
N ASP A 331 -3.34 -21.25 -22.39
CA ASP A 331 -3.97 -19.95 -22.69
C ASP A 331 -3.05 -18.76 -22.38
N LEU A 332 -2.25 -18.84 -21.31
CA LEU A 332 -1.33 -17.77 -20.96
C LEU A 332 -0.16 -17.73 -21.94
N LEU A 333 0.36 -18.89 -22.35
CA LEU A 333 1.43 -19.01 -23.33
C LEU A 333 1.00 -18.50 -24.71
N GLU A 334 -0.21 -18.84 -25.17
CA GLU A 334 -0.77 -18.27 -26.39
C GLU A 334 -0.88 -16.74 -26.32
N LYS A 335 -1.23 -16.21 -25.14
CA LYS A 335 -1.32 -14.76 -24.90
C LYS A 335 0.06 -14.08 -24.96
N ILE A 336 1.12 -14.76 -24.53
CA ILE A 336 2.51 -14.25 -24.63
C ILE A 336 2.94 -14.15 -26.08
N ILE A 337 2.74 -15.23 -26.82
CA ILE A 337 3.18 -15.34 -28.21
C ILE A 337 2.43 -14.31 -29.06
N SER A 338 1.12 -14.15 -28.84
CA SER A 338 0.34 -13.11 -29.51
C SER A 338 0.78 -11.68 -29.12
N MET A 339 1.16 -11.42 -27.86
CA MET A 339 1.78 -10.14 -27.49
C MET A 339 3.12 -9.90 -28.22
N LYS A 340 3.98 -10.91 -28.33
CA LYS A 340 5.25 -10.81 -29.07
C LYS A 340 5.01 -10.46 -30.54
N ILE A 341 4.03 -11.09 -31.19
CA ILE A 341 3.65 -10.79 -32.58
C ILE A 341 3.19 -9.33 -32.72
N VAL A 342 2.30 -8.85 -31.83
CA VAL A 342 1.82 -7.46 -31.84
C VAL A 342 2.97 -6.47 -31.68
N PHE A 343 3.89 -6.75 -30.76
CA PHE A 343 5.04 -5.88 -30.55
C PHE A 343 5.99 -5.87 -31.75
N VAL A 344 6.23 -7.00 -32.43
CA VAL A 344 7.02 -7.02 -33.68
C VAL A 344 6.36 -6.16 -34.76
N VAL A 345 5.04 -6.22 -34.90
CA VAL A 345 4.30 -5.37 -35.86
C VAL A 345 4.44 -3.88 -35.49
N LEU A 346 4.33 -3.53 -34.21
CA LEU A 346 4.56 -2.16 -33.73
C LEU A 346 6.01 -1.70 -33.98
N ALA A 347 6.99 -2.57 -33.80
CA ALA A 347 8.39 -2.27 -34.09
C ALA A 347 8.59 -1.90 -35.56
N ILE A 348 7.98 -2.66 -36.48
CA ILE A 348 8.01 -2.37 -37.92
C ILE A 348 7.39 -1.00 -38.21
N ILE A 349 6.21 -0.71 -37.65
CA ILE A 349 5.52 0.58 -37.86
C ILE A 349 6.36 1.75 -37.34
N ILE A 350 6.90 1.64 -36.13
CA ILE A 350 7.75 2.69 -35.53
C ILE A 350 9.02 2.89 -36.36
N SER A 351 9.65 1.81 -36.83
CA SER A 351 10.82 1.90 -37.69
C SER A 351 10.51 2.61 -39.02
N ILE A 352 9.34 2.35 -39.63
CA ILE A 352 8.92 3.03 -40.87
C ILE A 352 8.79 4.54 -40.61
N ILE A 353 8.17 4.94 -39.49
CA ILE A 353 7.90 6.35 -39.16
C ILE A 353 9.19 7.15 -38.92
N TYR A 354 10.19 6.56 -38.26
CA TYR A 354 11.40 7.27 -37.83
C TYR A 354 12.60 7.13 -38.76
N SER A 355 12.55 6.24 -39.75
CA SER A 355 13.68 6.01 -40.64
C SER A 355 13.67 6.95 -41.84
N ASN A 356 14.74 7.73 -42.00
CA ASN A 356 14.98 8.56 -43.19
C ASN A 356 15.83 7.82 -44.25
N SER A 357 16.34 6.63 -43.94
CA SER A 357 17.18 5.80 -44.84
C SER A 357 17.03 4.30 -44.54
N ILE A 358 17.31 3.44 -45.54
CA ILE A 358 17.27 1.97 -45.39
C ILE A 358 18.19 1.47 -44.27
N LYS A 359 19.37 2.07 -44.08
CA LYS A 359 20.29 1.71 -42.99
C LYS A 359 19.75 2.10 -41.61
N SER A 360 19.12 3.27 -41.50
CA SER A 360 18.45 3.67 -40.25
C SER A 360 17.23 2.79 -39.95
N PHE A 361 16.49 2.38 -40.98
CA PHE A 361 15.33 1.49 -40.85
C PHE A 361 15.72 0.13 -40.27
N THR A 362 16.74 -0.53 -40.83
CA THR A 362 17.20 -1.83 -40.35
C THR A 362 17.76 -1.75 -38.93
N LEU A 363 18.50 -0.69 -38.59
CA LEU A 363 19.00 -0.45 -37.24
C LEU A 363 17.85 -0.29 -36.23
N PHE A 364 16.87 0.58 -36.50
CA PHE A 364 15.72 0.79 -35.62
C PHE A 364 14.88 -0.48 -35.48
N LEU A 365 14.65 -1.21 -36.57
CA LEU A 365 13.88 -2.46 -36.55
C LEU A 365 14.55 -3.51 -35.67
N VAL A 366 15.87 -3.69 -35.75
CA VAL A 366 16.60 -4.64 -34.91
C VAL A 366 16.57 -4.20 -33.44
N VAL A 367 16.89 -2.94 -33.14
CA VAL A 367 16.95 -2.43 -31.76
C VAL A 367 15.58 -2.47 -31.09
N ILE A 368 14.52 -2.02 -31.77
CA ILE A 368 13.16 -2.00 -31.22
C ILE A 368 12.62 -3.42 -31.09
N SER A 369 12.86 -4.31 -32.07
CA SER A 369 12.42 -5.71 -31.99
C SER A 369 13.08 -6.47 -30.85
N ILE A 370 14.37 -6.24 -30.59
CA ILE A 370 15.08 -6.82 -29.43
C ILE A 370 14.44 -6.30 -28.13
N LEU A 371 14.28 -4.99 -27.97
CA LEU A 371 13.65 -4.40 -26.78
C LEU A 371 12.25 -4.95 -26.54
N PHE A 372 11.46 -5.05 -27.60
CA PHE A 372 10.07 -5.47 -27.56
C PHE A 372 9.87 -6.98 -27.37
N PHE A 373 10.80 -7.81 -27.81
CA PHE A 373 10.77 -9.25 -27.59
C PHE A 373 10.90 -9.62 -26.10
N PHE A 374 11.70 -8.87 -25.33
CA PHE A 374 11.92 -9.12 -23.89
C PHE A 374 10.81 -8.57 -22.98
N ILE A 375 10.00 -7.62 -23.45
CA ILE A 375 8.96 -6.96 -22.63
C ILE A 375 7.89 -7.95 -22.12
N PRO A 376 7.29 -8.83 -22.96
CA PRO A 376 6.30 -9.82 -22.51
C PRO A 376 6.84 -10.78 -21.45
N ASP A 377 8.07 -11.28 -21.65
CA ASP A 377 8.72 -12.22 -20.72
C ASP A 377 9.02 -11.53 -19.38
N PHE A 378 9.50 -10.29 -19.42
CA PHE A 378 9.72 -9.49 -18.22
C PHE A 378 8.42 -9.15 -17.48
N TYR A 379 7.33 -8.86 -18.21
CA TYR A 379 6.02 -8.58 -17.62
C TYR A 379 5.48 -9.78 -16.83
N ILE A 380 5.63 -11.00 -17.35
CA ILE A 380 5.10 -12.21 -16.74
C ILE A 380 6.01 -12.75 -15.64
N ARG A 381 7.33 -12.74 -15.85
CA ARG A 381 8.28 -13.03 -14.77
C ARG A 381 8.05 -12.09 -13.60
N LYS A 382 7.76 -10.80 -13.87
CA LYS A 382 7.32 -9.86 -12.84
C LYS A 382 5.95 -10.22 -12.26
N LYS A 383 4.99 -10.72 -13.03
CA LYS A 383 3.65 -11.08 -12.52
C LYS A 383 3.70 -12.30 -11.58
N VAL A 384 4.37 -13.38 -11.96
CA VAL A 384 4.47 -14.61 -11.14
C VAL A 384 5.30 -14.40 -9.88
N VAL A 385 6.46 -13.72 -9.99
CA VAL A 385 7.25 -13.35 -8.80
C VAL A 385 6.47 -12.37 -7.91
N ARG A 386 5.59 -11.53 -8.46
CA ARG A 386 4.73 -10.67 -7.63
C ARG A 386 3.67 -11.47 -6.88
N GLU A 387 3.07 -12.48 -7.51
CA GLU A 387 2.04 -13.31 -6.90
C GLU A 387 2.60 -14.17 -5.75
N SER A 388 3.77 -14.79 -5.92
CA SER A 388 4.43 -15.51 -4.83
C SER A 388 4.82 -14.59 -3.66
N VAL A 389 5.36 -13.40 -3.95
CA VAL A 389 5.72 -12.41 -2.90
C VAL A 389 4.50 -11.91 -2.13
N LEU A 390 3.33 -11.84 -2.75
CA LEU A 390 2.08 -11.49 -2.05
C LEU A 390 1.67 -12.61 -1.08
N ILE A 391 1.73 -13.86 -1.52
CA ILE A 391 1.45 -15.02 -0.68
C ILE A 391 2.43 -15.09 0.50
N ASP A 392 3.74 -14.99 0.24
CA ASP A 392 4.79 -15.04 1.28
C ASP A 392 4.57 -14.01 2.38
N ARG A 393 4.04 -12.83 2.02
CA ARG A 393 3.82 -11.74 2.97
C ARG A 393 2.55 -11.89 3.79
N ASP A 394 1.48 -12.39 3.17
CA ASP A 394 0.20 -12.58 3.87
C ASP A 394 0.22 -13.84 4.74
N LEU A 395 1.08 -14.81 4.40
CA LEU A 395 1.17 -16.11 5.05
C LEU A 395 1.42 -16.05 6.57
N PRO A 396 2.37 -15.27 7.12
CA PRO A 396 2.57 -15.19 8.56
C PRO A 396 1.28 -14.86 9.33
N ASN A 397 0.43 -13.97 8.81
CA ASN A 397 -0.83 -13.60 9.44
C ASN A 397 -1.83 -14.78 9.46
N VAL A 398 -1.88 -15.54 8.36
CA VAL A 398 -2.72 -16.75 8.24
C VAL A 398 -2.25 -17.83 9.21
N ILE A 399 -0.94 -18.08 9.28
CA ILE A 399 -0.40 -19.08 10.21
C ILE A 399 -0.66 -18.66 11.65
N ASP A 400 -0.56 -17.38 11.99
CA ASP A 400 -0.91 -16.86 13.31
C ASP A 400 -2.39 -17.08 13.65
N GLU A 401 -3.31 -16.77 12.73
CA GLU A 401 -4.75 -16.98 12.95
C GLU A 401 -5.08 -18.48 13.08
N LEU A 402 -4.42 -19.34 12.30
CA LEU A 402 -4.53 -20.79 12.44
C LEU A 402 -3.97 -21.28 13.78
N ASN A 403 -2.79 -20.80 14.19
CA ASN A 403 -2.17 -21.17 15.45
C ASN A 403 -3.06 -20.79 16.63
N LEU A 404 -3.54 -19.55 16.65
CA LEU A 404 -4.43 -19.05 17.70
C LEU A 404 -5.76 -19.80 17.73
N SER A 405 -6.33 -20.09 16.56
CA SER A 405 -7.55 -20.91 16.46
C SER A 405 -7.34 -22.30 17.04
N CYS A 406 -6.20 -22.93 16.74
CA CYS A 406 -5.84 -24.24 17.26
C CYS A 406 -5.58 -24.23 18.77
N LYS A 407 -4.84 -23.22 19.29
CA LYS A 407 -4.64 -23.02 20.73
C LYS A 407 -5.95 -22.75 21.46
N ALA A 408 -6.92 -22.12 20.79
CA ALA A 408 -8.27 -21.91 21.30
C ALA A 408 -9.17 -23.16 21.22
N GLY A 409 -8.62 -24.32 20.85
CA GLY A 409 -9.29 -25.62 20.89
C GLY A 409 -9.92 -26.06 19.56
N LEU A 410 -9.76 -25.30 18.47
CA LEU A 410 -10.20 -25.77 17.16
C LEU A 410 -9.23 -26.80 16.58
N ASN A 411 -9.77 -27.84 15.93
CA ASN A 411 -8.95 -28.67 15.06
C ASN A 411 -8.55 -27.90 13.79
N LEU A 412 -7.45 -28.33 13.15
CA LEU A 412 -6.89 -27.66 11.97
C LEU A 412 -7.91 -27.44 10.84
N ARG A 413 -8.83 -28.39 10.63
CA ARG A 413 -9.86 -28.28 9.57
C ARG A 413 -10.85 -27.14 9.86
N LYS A 414 -11.33 -27.04 11.10
CA LYS A 414 -12.21 -25.95 11.54
C LYS A 414 -11.48 -24.60 11.54
N ALA A 415 -10.22 -24.58 11.99
CA ALA A 415 -9.37 -23.39 11.96
C ALA A 415 -9.18 -22.90 10.52
N LEU A 416 -8.86 -23.79 9.56
CA LEU A 416 -8.77 -23.47 8.14
C LEU A 416 -10.05 -22.80 7.62
N TYR A 417 -11.22 -23.38 7.91
CA TYR A 417 -12.50 -22.81 7.50
C TYR A 417 -12.69 -21.37 8.01
N LEU A 418 -12.39 -21.12 9.29
CA LEU A 418 -12.52 -19.80 9.90
C LEU A 418 -11.60 -18.77 9.23
N VAL A 419 -10.32 -19.11 9.09
CA VAL A 419 -9.31 -18.23 8.48
C VAL A 419 -9.60 -17.92 7.01
N THR A 420 -10.19 -18.85 6.26
CA THR A 420 -10.51 -18.63 4.84
C THR A 420 -11.57 -17.56 4.57
N ASN A 421 -12.43 -17.28 5.55
CA ASN A 421 -13.46 -16.26 5.43
C ASN A 421 -12.91 -14.85 5.67
N ASN A 422 -11.89 -14.72 6.53
CA ASN A 422 -11.26 -13.45 6.88
C ASN A 422 -10.11 -13.09 5.92
N THR A 423 -9.53 -14.08 5.25
CA THR A 423 -8.41 -13.89 4.32
C THR A 423 -8.88 -13.46 2.93
N VAL A 424 -8.61 -12.21 2.60
CA VAL A 424 -8.78 -11.63 1.26
C VAL A 424 -7.49 -11.74 0.44
N GLY A 425 -7.61 -11.58 -0.89
CA GLY A 425 -6.46 -11.60 -1.80
C GLY A 425 -6.15 -12.99 -2.36
N LEU A 426 -4.92 -13.13 -2.87
CA LEU A 426 -4.48 -14.32 -3.62
C LEU A 426 -4.36 -15.56 -2.72
N LEU A 427 -3.73 -15.41 -1.55
CA LEU A 427 -3.65 -16.51 -0.57
C LEU A 427 -5.03 -16.95 -0.12
N GLY A 428 -5.94 -16.02 0.17
CA GLY A 428 -7.33 -16.35 0.52
C GLY A 428 -8.06 -17.12 -0.58
N LYS A 429 -7.81 -16.81 -1.87
CA LYS A 429 -8.37 -17.57 -3.00
C LYS A 429 -7.88 -19.02 -2.99
N GLU A 430 -6.58 -19.23 -2.82
CA GLU A 430 -6.02 -20.57 -2.79
C GLU A 430 -6.44 -21.36 -1.54
N LEU A 431 -6.54 -20.71 -0.38
CA LEU A 431 -7.09 -21.34 0.83
C LEU A 431 -8.57 -21.72 0.67
N ARG A 432 -9.39 -20.88 0.01
CA ARG A 432 -10.78 -21.23 -0.30
C ARG A 432 -10.88 -22.42 -1.24
N ASN A 433 -9.99 -22.51 -2.24
CA ASN A 433 -9.89 -23.69 -3.10
C ASN A 433 -9.52 -24.94 -2.28
N LEU A 434 -8.56 -24.82 -1.37
CA LEU A 434 -8.16 -25.91 -0.48
C LEU A 434 -9.32 -26.38 0.40
N VAL A 435 -10.00 -25.47 1.10
CA VAL A 435 -11.16 -25.81 1.94
C VAL A 435 -12.29 -26.40 1.11
N ARG A 436 -12.53 -25.90 -0.10
CA ARG A 436 -13.51 -26.49 -1.03
C ARG A 436 -13.14 -27.94 -1.38
N ASN A 437 -11.89 -28.22 -1.73
CA ASN A 437 -11.42 -29.57 -2.03
C ASN A 437 -11.63 -30.51 -0.83
N LEU A 438 -11.29 -30.04 0.39
CA LEU A 438 -11.51 -30.81 1.62
C LEU A 438 -13.00 -31.06 1.90
N LYS A 439 -13.89 -30.11 1.62
CA LYS A 439 -15.35 -30.28 1.74
C LYS A 439 -15.92 -31.27 0.74
N LEU A 440 -15.34 -31.36 -0.44
CA LEU A 440 -15.70 -32.33 -1.47
C LEU A 440 -15.17 -33.74 -1.17
N GLY A 441 -14.56 -33.96 0.01
CA GLY A 441 -14.08 -35.26 0.44
C GLY A 441 -12.70 -35.64 -0.10
N LYS A 442 -11.99 -34.74 -0.80
CA LYS A 442 -10.62 -35.03 -1.25
C LYS A 442 -9.71 -35.33 -0.04
N PRO A 443 -8.82 -36.34 -0.14
CA PRO A 443 -7.82 -36.62 0.89
C PRO A 443 -7.00 -35.37 1.24
N LYS A 444 -6.76 -35.13 2.53
CA LYS A 444 -6.08 -33.91 3.00
C LYS A 444 -4.68 -33.76 2.41
N GLN A 445 -3.90 -34.85 2.36
CA GLN A 445 -2.56 -34.85 1.78
C GLN A 445 -2.57 -34.51 0.29
N GLU A 446 -3.51 -35.07 -0.48
CA GLU A 446 -3.68 -34.77 -1.90
C GLU A 446 -4.03 -33.30 -2.11
N ALA A 447 -4.99 -32.76 -1.34
CA ALA A 447 -5.39 -31.37 -1.41
C ALA A 447 -4.23 -30.39 -1.05
N PHE A 448 -3.40 -30.76 -0.08
CA PHE A 448 -2.19 -30.01 0.29
C PHE A 448 -1.13 -30.07 -0.80
N ASN A 449 -0.91 -31.22 -1.44
CA ASN A 449 0.03 -31.35 -2.56
C ASN A 449 -0.45 -30.57 -3.80
N GLU A 450 -1.75 -30.54 -4.08
CA GLU A 450 -2.32 -29.70 -5.14
C GLU A 450 -2.08 -28.21 -4.87
N LEU A 451 -2.20 -27.76 -3.61
CA LEU A 451 -1.92 -26.38 -3.22
C LEU A 451 -0.43 -26.02 -3.41
N ILE A 452 0.47 -26.91 -3.02
CA ILE A 452 1.92 -26.78 -3.25
C ILE A 452 2.22 -26.71 -4.75
N GLY A 453 1.60 -27.58 -5.56
CA GLY A 453 1.83 -27.64 -7.00
C GLY A 453 1.34 -26.41 -7.79
N ARG A 454 0.35 -25.70 -7.25
CA ARG A 454 -0.26 -24.50 -7.88
C ARG A 454 0.35 -23.18 -7.45
N THR A 455 1.16 -23.17 -6.39
CA THR A 455 1.72 -21.95 -5.82
C THR A 455 3.23 -21.89 -5.99
N GLU A 456 3.78 -20.72 -6.28
CA GLU A 456 5.24 -20.51 -6.40
C GLU A 456 5.88 -19.98 -5.10
N SER A 457 5.10 -19.90 -4.03
CA SER A 457 5.56 -19.42 -2.72
C SER A 457 6.42 -20.48 -2.03
N SER A 458 7.71 -20.19 -1.82
CA SER A 458 8.60 -21.09 -1.07
C SER A 458 8.16 -21.27 0.37
N GLU A 459 7.62 -20.20 0.97
CA GLU A 459 7.15 -20.16 2.35
C GLU A 459 5.91 -21.04 2.54
N LEU A 460 4.93 -20.94 1.62
CA LEU A 460 3.73 -21.76 1.66
C LEU A 460 4.07 -23.24 1.46
N LYS A 461 4.97 -23.56 0.53
CA LYS A 461 5.45 -24.94 0.33
C LYS A 461 6.08 -25.49 1.61
N SER A 462 7.01 -24.74 2.21
CA SER A 462 7.66 -25.13 3.47
C SER A 462 6.65 -25.35 4.60
N PHE A 463 5.65 -24.49 4.73
CA PHE A 463 4.61 -24.62 5.75
C PHE A 463 3.73 -25.86 5.54
N ILE A 464 3.21 -26.06 4.33
CA ILE A 464 2.33 -27.19 4.04
C ILE A 464 3.12 -28.51 4.15
N SER A 465 4.37 -28.56 3.70
CA SER A 465 5.24 -29.73 3.90
C SER A 465 5.46 -30.04 5.39
N ALA A 466 5.69 -29.03 6.23
CA ALA A 466 5.81 -29.22 7.67
C ALA A 466 4.51 -29.77 8.30
N LEU A 467 3.33 -29.31 7.85
CA LEU A 467 2.04 -29.85 8.30
C LEU A 467 1.85 -31.31 7.89
N ILE A 468 2.22 -31.69 6.66
CA ILE A 468 2.14 -33.08 6.18
C ILE A 468 3.08 -33.96 7.00
N GLN A 469 4.33 -33.52 7.20
CA GLN A 469 5.34 -34.28 7.94
C GLN A 469 4.96 -34.45 9.41
N GLY A 470 4.57 -33.36 10.08
CA GLY A 470 4.24 -33.43 11.51
C GLY A 470 3.00 -34.28 11.80
N GLU A 471 2.06 -34.40 10.86
CA GLU A 471 0.97 -35.38 10.98
C GLU A 471 1.47 -36.83 10.93
N ILE A 472 2.45 -37.13 10.07
CA ILE A 472 3.06 -38.46 9.98
C ILE A 472 3.80 -38.80 11.28
N PHE A 473 4.51 -37.84 11.86
CA PHE A 473 5.30 -38.04 13.08
C PHE A 473 4.51 -37.79 14.38
N GLY A 474 3.23 -37.45 14.31
CA GLY A 474 2.38 -37.21 15.48
C GLY A 474 2.71 -35.95 16.29
N VAL A 475 3.43 -34.99 15.70
CA VAL A 475 3.74 -33.71 16.35
C VAL A 475 2.45 -32.88 16.50
N PRO A 476 2.17 -32.29 17.68
CA PRO A 476 1.01 -31.44 17.87
C PRO A 476 0.93 -30.32 16.83
N VAL A 477 -0.23 -30.17 16.18
CA VAL A 477 -0.41 -29.18 15.11
C VAL A 477 -0.16 -27.75 15.59
N SER A 478 -0.52 -27.43 16.84
CA SER A 478 -0.25 -26.12 17.46
C SER A 478 1.24 -25.82 17.55
N GLU A 479 2.06 -26.82 17.89
CA GLU A 479 3.52 -26.67 17.96
C GLU A 479 4.14 -26.43 16.58
N ILE A 480 3.70 -27.17 15.56
CA ILE A 480 4.13 -26.96 14.17
C ILE A 480 3.75 -25.55 13.71
N LEU A 481 2.51 -25.12 13.98
CA LEU A 481 2.02 -23.81 13.60
C LEU A 481 2.78 -22.70 14.29
N GLU A 482 3.11 -22.84 15.58
CA GLU A 482 3.88 -21.86 16.34
C GLU A 482 5.30 -21.71 15.81
N ASN A 483 6.01 -22.82 15.65
CA ASN A 483 7.37 -22.83 15.11
C ASN A 483 7.41 -22.28 13.68
N GLN A 484 6.48 -22.71 12.83
CA GLN A 484 6.42 -22.23 11.45
C GLN A 484 6.02 -20.76 11.36
N ALA A 485 5.11 -20.27 12.21
CA ALA A 485 4.72 -18.87 12.23
C ALA A 485 5.92 -17.98 12.55
N LYS A 486 6.68 -18.35 13.57
CA LYS A 486 7.91 -17.67 13.98
C LYS A 486 8.96 -17.67 12.87
N ASP A 487 9.24 -18.83 12.30
CA ASP A 487 10.19 -18.97 11.19
C ASP A 487 9.78 -18.17 9.96
N CYS A 488 8.49 -18.21 9.60
CA CYS A 488 7.95 -17.47 8.47
C CYS A 488 8.10 -15.96 8.69
N ARG A 489 7.73 -15.44 9.88
CA ARG A 489 7.95 -14.03 10.25
C ARG A 489 9.41 -13.63 10.12
N LEU A 490 10.33 -14.43 10.67
CA LEU A 490 11.77 -14.16 10.64
C LEU A 490 12.32 -14.17 9.20
N ARG A 491 11.89 -15.09 8.34
CA ARG A 491 12.33 -15.15 6.94
C ARG A 491 11.79 -13.97 6.12
N VAL A 492 10.50 -13.63 6.29
CA VAL A 492 9.90 -12.45 5.66
C VAL A 492 10.64 -11.19 6.12
N HIS A 493 10.92 -11.05 7.42
CA HIS A 493 11.69 -9.95 7.98
C HIS A 493 13.10 -9.87 7.38
N LYS A 494 13.87 -10.96 7.39
CA LYS A 494 15.23 -10.99 6.80
C LYS A 494 15.24 -10.55 5.33
N ARG A 495 14.23 -10.94 4.54
CA ARG A 495 14.08 -10.50 3.15
C ARG A 495 13.79 -9.00 3.04
N GLU A 496 12.93 -8.47 3.92
CA GLU A 496 12.64 -7.03 3.98
C GLU A 496 13.86 -6.23 4.45
N GLU A 497 14.60 -6.75 5.42
CA GLU A 497 15.84 -6.18 5.95
C GLU A 497 16.93 -6.14 4.88
N GLN A 498 17.16 -7.23 4.14
CA GLN A 498 18.10 -7.25 3.02
C GLN A 498 17.74 -6.21 1.94
N ARG A 499 16.43 -6.04 1.66
CA ARG A 499 15.97 -4.99 0.75
C ARG A 499 16.23 -3.61 1.35
N ALA A 500 15.96 -3.40 2.64
CA ALA A 500 16.18 -2.15 3.33
C ALA A 500 17.68 -1.77 3.36
N ARG A 501 18.58 -2.73 3.57
CA ARG A 501 20.04 -2.53 3.51
C ARG A 501 20.53 -2.15 2.11
N LYS A 502 19.82 -2.56 1.05
CA LYS A 502 20.12 -2.16 -0.34
C LYS A 502 19.57 -0.78 -0.69
N ILE A 503 18.63 -0.21 0.09
CA ILE A 503 18.04 1.11 -0.18
C ILE A 503 19.11 2.21 -0.26
N PRO A 504 20.06 2.36 0.69
CA PRO A 504 21.14 3.34 0.58
C PRO A 504 21.93 3.23 -0.74
N ILE A 505 22.28 2.01 -1.14
CA ILE A 505 23.04 1.74 -2.37
C ILE A 505 22.22 2.12 -3.61
N LEU A 506 20.93 1.80 -3.61
CA LEU A 506 20.03 2.15 -4.72
C LEU A 506 19.75 3.65 -4.82
N ILE A 507 19.83 4.40 -3.71
CA ILE A 507 19.66 5.86 -3.69
C ILE A 507 20.89 6.56 -4.27
N LEU A 508 22.10 6.01 -4.11
CA LEU A 508 23.33 6.61 -4.64
C LEU A 508 23.25 6.90 -6.14
N PHE A 509 22.66 6.01 -6.95
CA PHE A 509 22.60 6.21 -8.40
C PHE A 509 21.73 7.41 -8.81
N PRO A 510 20.43 7.49 -8.46
CA PRO A 510 19.63 8.69 -8.73
C PRO A 510 20.20 9.94 -8.06
N LEU A 511 20.79 9.79 -6.88
CA LEU A 511 21.39 10.90 -6.16
C LEU A 511 22.56 11.48 -6.95
N ILE A 512 23.61 10.70 -7.20
CA ILE A 512 24.79 11.14 -7.96
C ILE A 512 24.38 11.70 -9.32
N PHE A 513 23.52 10.99 -10.06
CA PHE A 513 23.11 11.44 -11.38
C PHE A 513 22.29 12.73 -11.30
N PHE A 514 21.10 12.72 -10.69
CA PHE A 514 20.21 13.87 -10.74
C PHE A 514 20.70 15.07 -9.91
N THR A 515 21.36 14.86 -8.76
CA THR A 515 21.82 15.99 -7.95
C THR A 515 23.07 16.64 -8.52
N LEU A 516 24.04 15.88 -9.06
CA LEU A 516 25.20 16.50 -9.72
C LEU A 516 24.78 17.24 -10.98
N PHE A 517 23.96 16.62 -11.85
CA PHE A 517 23.45 17.31 -13.03
C PHE A 517 22.57 18.51 -12.65
N SER A 518 21.78 18.43 -11.57
CA SER A 518 21.03 19.60 -11.10
C SER A 518 21.95 20.73 -10.64
N ILE A 519 22.99 20.43 -9.85
CA ILE A 519 23.94 21.44 -9.36
C ILE A 519 24.67 22.06 -10.54
N THR A 520 25.18 21.27 -11.48
CA THR A 520 25.88 21.82 -12.64
C THR A 520 24.96 22.72 -13.45
N PHE A 521 23.72 22.32 -13.74
CA PHE A 521 22.77 23.18 -14.46
C PHE A 521 22.41 24.46 -13.69
N ILE A 522 22.31 24.40 -12.36
CA ILE A 522 22.00 25.58 -11.54
C ILE A 522 23.20 26.54 -11.49
N CYS A 523 24.43 26.02 -11.41
CA CYS A 523 25.64 26.83 -11.24
C CYS A 523 26.31 27.23 -12.56
N PHE A 524 26.11 26.49 -13.64
CA PHE A 524 26.74 26.73 -14.94
C PHE A 524 26.44 28.13 -15.52
N PRO A 525 25.20 28.67 -15.41
CA PRO A 525 24.91 30.04 -15.80
C PRO A 525 25.63 31.08 -14.93
N LEU A 526 25.97 30.74 -13.68
CA LEU A 526 26.68 31.63 -12.75
C LEU A 526 28.19 31.66 -13.01
N SER A 527 28.76 30.58 -13.56
CA SER A 527 30.19 30.51 -13.90
C SER A 527 30.55 31.08 -15.26
N TYR A 528 29.56 31.27 -16.15
CA TYR A 528 29.80 31.83 -17.48
C TYR A 528 29.84 33.36 -17.39
N ASN A 529 31.03 33.90 -17.18
CA ASN A 529 31.33 35.32 -17.36
C ASN A 529 31.00 35.74 -18.80
N TYR A 530 30.03 36.64 -18.94
CA TYR A 530 30.03 37.67 -19.98
C TYR A 530 29.89 39.01 -19.29
#